data_AF-A0A1G0F959-F1
#
_entry.id   AF-A0A1G0F959-F1
#
_cell.length_a   1.000
_cell.length_b   1.000
_cell.length_c   1.000
_cell.angle_alpha   90.00
_cell.angle_beta   90.00
_cell.angle_gamma   90.00
#
_symmetry.space_group_name_H-M   'P 1'
#
loop_
_entity.id
_entity.type
_entity.pdbx_description
1 polymer ?
#
loop_
_entity_poly.entity_id
_entity_poly.type
_entity_poly.pdbx_seq_one_letter_code
_entity_poly.pdbx_strand_id
1 'polypeptide(L)'
;MTDHTTEDNTEIPKWDVALEALVREEFEHQGAALRNEDFLRLAKQYTIRYDDIMDTVFRLVIDGQWRYLDAAGIPQAINQDQLDRMYESGRLKEADLREFSGYWSPV
;
A
#
# COMPACT_ATOMS: atom_id res chain seq x y z
N MET A 1 -23.70 -31.87 -24.39
CA MET A 1 -24.15 -30.54 -24.82
C MET A 1 -23.88 -29.59 -23.66
N THR A 2 -22.93 -28.67 -23.88
CA THR A 2 -22.60 -27.42 -23.15
C THR A 2 -22.42 -27.51 -21.63
N ASP A 3 -21.18 -27.51 -21.12
CA ASP A 3 -20.35 -26.32 -20.83
C ASP A 3 -21.02 -25.33 -19.88
N HIS A 4 -20.50 -25.22 -18.65
CA HIS A 4 -19.59 -24.12 -18.29
C HIS A 4 -18.93 -24.41 -16.93
N THR A 5 -17.65 -24.77 -16.96
CA THR A 5 -16.74 -24.58 -15.84
C THR A 5 -16.57 -23.07 -15.67
N THR A 6 -17.18 -22.48 -14.64
CA THR A 6 -16.79 -21.15 -14.20
C THR A 6 -15.46 -21.30 -13.47
N GLU A 7 -14.37 -21.30 -14.24
CA GLU A 7 -13.06 -20.98 -13.68
C GLU A 7 -13.11 -19.52 -13.27
N ASP A 8 -13.51 -19.30 -12.02
CA ASP A 8 -13.29 -18.03 -11.33
C ASP A 8 -11.77 -17.90 -11.21
N ASN A 9 -11.14 -17.33 -12.24
CA ASN A 9 -9.73 -16.98 -12.26
C ASN A 9 -9.56 -15.75 -11.37
N THR A 10 -9.89 -15.89 -10.09
CA THR A 10 -9.68 -14.88 -9.08
C THR A 10 -8.18 -14.83 -8.84
N GLU A 11 -7.49 -14.01 -9.64
CA GLU A 11 -6.08 -13.71 -9.42
C GLU A 11 -5.93 -13.25 -7.97
N ILE A 12 -5.25 -14.09 -7.17
CA ILE A 12 -5.00 -13.78 -5.77
C ILE A 12 -4.21 -12.47 -5.75
N PRO A 13 -4.72 -11.42 -5.08
CA PRO A 13 -4.02 -10.14 -5.02
C PRO A 13 -2.59 -10.34 -4.51
N LYS A 14 -1.65 -9.57 -5.07
CA LYS A 14 -0.24 -9.64 -4.67
C LYS A 14 0.02 -9.00 -3.30
N TRP A 15 -1.01 -8.44 -2.67
CA TRP A 15 -0.97 -7.74 -1.40
C TRP A 15 -1.94 -8.38 -0.40
N ASP A 16 -1.82 -7.97 0.86
CA ASP A 16 -2.72 -8.42 1.92
C ASP A 16 -4.05 -7.64 1.85
N VAL A 17 -5.12 -8.34 1.48
CA VAL A 17 -6.47 -7.77 1.36
C VAL A 17 -6.99 -7.20 2.69
N ALA A 18 -6.58 -7.77 3.83
CA ALA A 18 -6.97 -7.26 5.13
C ALA A 18 -6.27 -5.93 5.44
N LEU A 19 -4.99 -5.79 5.06
CA LEU A 19 -4.25 -4.53 5.20
C LEU A 19 -4.76 -3.46 4.23
N GLU A 20 -5.16 -3.84 3.01
CA GLU A 20 -5.84 -2.92 2.09
C GLU A 20 -7.11 -2.37 2.73
N ALA A 21 -7.98 -3.25 3.24
CA ALA A 21 -9.24 -2.84 3.87
C ALA A 21 -8.99 -1.91 5.06
N LEU A 22 -8.01 -2.24 5.91
CA LEU A 22 -7.62 -1.42 7.06
C LEU A 22 -7.18 -0.01 6.64
N VAL A 23 -6.35 0.07 5.60
CA VAL A 23 -5.81 1.34 5.11
C VAL A 23 -6.88 2.18 4.41
N ARG A 24 -7.82 1.55 3.69
CA ARG A 24 -8.98 2.24 3.11
C ARG A 24 -9.91 2.78 4.20
N GLU A 25 -10.22 1.99 5.22
CA GLU A 25 -11.04 2.42 6.35
C GLU A 25 -10.42 3.63 7.07
N GLU A 26 -9.10 3.62 7.26
CA GLU A 26 -8.40 4.77 7.85
C GLU A 26 -8.52 6.03 6.99
N PHE A 27 -8.37 5.92 5.67
CA PHE A 27 -8.59 7.03 4.75
C PHE A 27 -10.02 7.57 4.82
N GLU A 28 -11.02 6.69 4.83
CA GLU A 28 -12.43 7.07 4.94
C GLU A 28 -12.75 7.75 6.27
N HIS A 29 -12.18 7.24 7.37
CA HIS A 29 -12.36 7.81 8.71
C HIS A 29 -11.69 9.19 8.85
N GLN A 30 -10.49 9.36 8.30
CA GLN A 30 -9.77 10.63 8.35
C GLN A 30 -10.29 11.66 7.34
N GLY A 31 -10.90 11.20 6.24
CA GLY A 31 -11.45 12.04 5.17
C GLY A 31 -10.39 12.84 4.41
N ALA A 32 -9.12 12.45 4.52
CA ALA A 32 -7.98 13.14 3.92
C ALA A 32 -6.89 12.13 3.54
N ALA A 33 -6.01 12.53 2.62
CA ALA A 33 -4.86 11.72 2.23
C ALA A 33 -3.99 11.37 3.44
N LEU A 34 -3.60 10.10 3.53
CA LEU A 34 -2.85 9.54 4.65
C LEU A 34 -1.39 9.91 4.56
N ARG A 35 -0.72 9.96 5.71
CA ARG A 35 0.73 10.12 5.82
C ARG A 35 1.37 8.92 6.51
N ASN A 36 2.70 8.89 6.53
CA ASN A 36 3.45 7.83 7.21
C ASN A 36 3.11 7.74 8.70
N GLU A 37 2.78 8.86 9.35
CA GLU A 37 2.33 8.89 10.74
C GLU A 37 1.04 8.10 10.97
N ASP A 38 0.12 8.10 9.99
CA ASP A 38 -1.15 7.38 10.08
C ASP A 38 -0.92 5.87 10.01
N PHE A 39 -0.06 5.42 9.10
CA PHE A 39 0.36 4.02 9.02
C PHE A 39 1.16 3.55 10.23
N LEU A 40 2.03 4.40 10.79
CA LEU A 40 2.73 4.11 12.04
C LEU A 40 1.77 3.99 13.22
N ARG A 41 0.71 4.81 13.25
CA ARG A 41 -0.36 4.70 14.25
C ARG A 41 -1.15 3.41 14.09
N LEU A 42 -1.55 3.05 12.87
CA LEU A 42 -2.22 1.77 12.57
C LEU A 42 -1.37 0.57 13.00
N ALA A 43 -0.08 0.57 12.65
CA ALA A 43 0.86 -0.47 13.05
C ALA A 43 0.87 -0.67 14.58
N LYS A 44 0.94 0.42 15.34
CA LYS A 44 0.91 0.38 16.81
C LYS A 44 -0.45 -0.06 17.35
N GLN A 45 -1.54 0.46 16.80
CA GLN A 45 -2.90 0.21 17.26
C GLN A 45 -3.30 -1.26 17.10
N TYR A 46 -2.98 -1.85 15.95
CA TYR A 46 -3.36 -3.22 15.63
C TYR A 46 -2.24 -4.24 15.87
N THR A 47 -1.10 -3.81 16.42
CA THR A 47 0.10 -4.65 16.61
C THR A 47 0.55 -5.32 15.31
N ILE A 48 0.42 -4.59 14.20
CA ILE A 48 0.86 -4.99 12.86
C ILE A 48 2.22 -4.34 12.61
N ARG A 49 3.07 -4.97 11.79
CA ARG A 49 4.35 -4.35 11.45
C ARG A 49 4.14 -3.21 10.45
N TYR A 50 4.86 -2.11 10.65
CA TYR A 50 4.79 -0.95 9.77
C TYR A 50 5.25 -1.27 8.33
N ASP A 51 6.26 -2.13 8.16
CA ASP A 51 6.76 -2.56 6.85
C ASP A 51 5.70 -3.35 6.06
N ASP A 52 4.88 -4.18 6.70
CA ASP A 52 3.80 -4.94 6.04
C ASP A 52 2.69 -4.02 5.52
N ILE A 53 2.32 -3.00 6.31
CA ILE A 53 1.34 -1.99 5.88
C ILE A 53 1.90 -1.20 4.70
N MET A 54 3.15 -0.75 4.79
CA MET A 54 3.76 0.03 3.71
C MET A 54 3.93 -0.79 2.43
N ASP A 55 4.35 -2.05 2.51
CA ASP A 55 4.43 -2.94 1.35
C ASP A 55 3.07 -3.07 0.66
N THR A 56 2.00 -3.27 1.44
CA THR A 56 0.63 -3.31 0.90
C THR A 56 0.29 -2.02 0.16
N VAL A 57 0.55 -0.86 0.74
CA VAL A 57 0.28 0.45 0.12
C VAL A 57 1.11 0.65 -1.16
N PHE A 58 2.39 0.28 -1.17
CA PHE A 58 3.22 0.35 -2.37
C PHE A 58 2.67 -0.53 -3.49
N ARG A 59 2.26 -1.76 -3.19
CA ARG A 59 1.64 -2.67 -4.17
C ARG A 59 0.35 -2.10 -4.73
N LEU A 60 -0.48 -1.48 -3.89
CA LEU A 60 -1.69 -0.78 -4.32
C LEU A 60 -1.37 0.41 -5.26
N VAL A 61 -0.27 1.13 -5.02
CA VAL A 61 0.19 2.18 -5.95
C VAL A 61 0.67 1.60 -7.27
N ILE A 62 1.45 0.52 -7.23
CA ILE A 62 1.96 -0.17 -8.44
C ILE A 62 0.80 -0.72 -9.28
N ASP A 63 -0.27 -1.21 -8.64
CA ASP A 63 -1.48 -1.70 -9.30
C ASP A 63 -2.43 -0.56 -9.75
N GLY A 64 -2.14 0.70 -9.38
CA GLY A 64 -2.95 1.85 -9.74
C GLY A 64 -4.24 2.03 -8.91
N GLN A 65 -4.39 1.27 -7.82
CA GLN A 65 -5.50 1.44 -6.86
C GLN A 65 -5.30 2.67 -5.98
N TRP A 66 -4.03 3.00 -5.72
CA TRP A 66 -3.61 4.12 -4.89
C TRP A 66 -2.61 5.00 -5.65
N ARG A 67 -2.38 6.20 -5.14
CA ARG A 67 -1.36 7.12 -5.64
C ARG A 67 -0.55 7.70 -4.48
N TYR A 68 0.72 7.92 -4.74
CA TYR A 68 1.62 8.68 -3.90
C TYR A 68 1.80 10.08 -4.47
N LEU A 69 1.64 11.09 -3.61
CA LEU A 69 1.98 12.47 -3.87
C LEU A 69 3.18 12.82 -3.00
N ASP A 70 4.20 13.49 -3.55
CA ASP A 70 5.32 13.96 -2.73
C ASP A 70 4.90 15.05 -1.73
N ALA A 71 5.85 15.55 -0.94
CA ALA A 71 5.60 16.60 0.05
C ALA A 71 5.05 17.91 -0.57
N ALA A 72 5.28 18.15 -1.86
CA ALA A 72 4.75 19.29 -2.60
C ALA A 72 3.36 19.01 -3.21
N GLY A 73 2.82 17.79 -3.02
CA GLY A 73 1.54 17.35 -3.57
C GLY A 73 1.62 16.94 -5.03
N ILE A 74 2.82 16.72 -5.57
CA ILE A 74 3.00 16.30 -6.96
C ILE A 74 2.94 14.76 -7.04
N PRO A 75 2.10 14.18 -7.91
CA PRO A 75 2.08 12.74 -8.10
C PRO A 75 3.44 12.20 -8.53
N GLN A 76 3.92 11.19 -7.81
CA GLN A 76 5.16 10.48 -8.14
C GLN A 76 4.83 9.04 -8.51
N ALA A 77 5.39 8.58 -9.62
CA ALA A 77 5.26 7.20 -10.04
C ALA A 77 6.13 6.31 -9.16
N ILE A 78 5.55 5.23 -8.64
CA ILE A 78 6.25 4.17 -7.93
C ILE A 78 6.10 2.91 -8.77
N ASN A 79 7.21 2.21 -9.00
CA ASN A 79 7.23 0.96 -9.77
C ASN A 79 7.87 -0.18 -8.96
N GLN A 80 7.72 -1.41 -9.49
CA GLN A 80 8.26 -2.62 -8.84
C GLN A 80 9.77 -2.54 -8.61
N ASP A 81 10.55 -2.03 -9.57
CA ASP A 81 12.01 -1.91 -9.44
C ASP A 81 12.41 -0.98 -8.28
N GLN A 82 11.63 0.07 -8.02
CA GLN A 82 11.87 0.97 -6.89
C GLN A 82 11.56 0.27 -5.57
N LEU A 83 10.42 -0.44 -5.49
CA LEU A 83 10.04 -1.21 -4.32
C LEU A 83 11.08 -2.31 -4.00
N ASP A 84 11.52 -3.05 -5.02
CA ASP A 84 12.51 -4.13 -4.89
C ASP A 84 13.87 -3.63 -4.36
N ARG A 85 14.27 -2.40 -4.70
CA ARG A 85 15.50 -1.78 -4.18
C ARG A 85 15.41 -1.41 -2.70
N MET A 86 14.21 -1.15 -2.19
CA MET A 86 13.99 -0.83 -0.77
C MET A 86 13.95 -2.08 0.11
N TYR A 87 13.82 -3.26 -0.51
CA TYR A 87 13.89 -4.53 0.19
C TYR A 87 15.34 -4.90 0.51
N GLU A 88 15.67 -5.01 1.80
CA GLU A 88 16.89 -5.65 2.27
C GLU A 88 16.54 -6.82 3.16
N SER A 89 17.12 -7.99 2.88
CA SER A 89 16.82 -9.24 3.62
C SER A 89 15.33 -9.57 3.71
N GLY A 90 14.57 -9.24 2.64
CA GLY A 90 13.14 -9.49 2.54
C GLY A 90 12.25 -8.52 3.32
N ARG A 91 12.80 -7.37 3.77
CA ARG A 91 12.04 -6.34 4.51
C ARG A 91 12.29 -4.95 3.96
N LEU A 92 11.27 -4.10 4.03
CA LEU A 92 11.42 -2.67 3.78
C LEU A 92 12.19 -2.04 4.95
N LYS A 93 13.20 -1.23 4.66
CA LYS A 93 13.89 -0.46 5.69
C LYS A 93 13.08 0.76 6.06
N GLU A 94 12.89 0.97 7.36
CA GLU A 94 12.26 2.19 7.87
C GLU A 94 12.97 3.46 7.41
N ALA A 95 14.30 3.42 7.22
CA ALA A 95 15.06 4.55 6.71
C ALA A 95 14.62 4.95 5.28
N ASP A 96 14.39 3.98 4.41
CA ASP A 96 13.97 4.23 3.02
C ASP A 96 12.51 4.69 2.97
N LEU A 97 11.67 4.22 3.89
CA LEU A 97 10.28 4.67 4.04
C LEU A 97 10.19 6.17 4.39
N ARG A 98 11.21 6.75 5.05
CA ARG A 98 11.24 8.18 5.39
C ARG A 98 11.38 9.07 4.15
N GLU A 99 11.90 8.55 3.04
CA GLU A 99 11.95 9.29 1.78
C GLU A 99 10.53 9.54 1.24
N PHE A 100 9.57 8.69 1.59
CA PHE A 100 8.16 8.79 1.16
C PHE A 100 7.29 9.54 2.17
N SER A 101 7.75 10.70 2.66
CA SER A 101 7.05 11.55 3.65
C SER A 101 5.86 12.36 3.09
N GLY A 102 5.36 11.95 1.92
CA GLY A 102 4.31 12.66 1.20
C GLY A 102 2.91 12.25 1.64
N TYR A 103 2.00 12.14 0.68
CA TYR A 103 0.59 11.82 0.90
C TYR A 103 0.18 10.59 0.08
N TRP A 104 -0.66 9.77 0.68
CA TRP A 104 -1.17 8.53 0.11
C TRP A 104 -2.68 8.62 0.01
N SER A 105 -3.22 8.31 -1.16
CA SER A 105 -4.67 8.33 -1.35
C SER A 105 -5.11 7.29 -2.38
N PRO A 106 -6.35 6.80 -2.29
CA PRO A 106 -6.99 6.09 -3.39
C PRO A 106 -7.03 6.95 -4.67
N VAL A 107 -6.97 6.30 -5.83
CA VAL A 107 -7.12 6.96 -7.14
C VAL A 107 -8.57 7.35 -7.41
#